data_AF-A0A1H2ENU7-F1
#
_entry.id   AF-A0A1H2ENU7-F1
#
_cell.length_a   1.000
_cell.length_b   1.000
_cell.length_c   1.000
_cell.angle_alpha   90.00
_cell.angle_beta   90.00
_cell.angle_gamma   90.00
#
_symmetry.space_group_name_H-M   'P 1'
#
loop_
_entity.id
_entity.type
_entity.pdbx_description
1 polymer ?
#
loop_
_entity_poly.entity_id
_entity_poly.type
_entity_poly.pdbx_seq_one_letter_code
_entity_poly.pdbx_strand_id
1 'polypeptide(L)'
;MKIKFLADPGHGWAKVKRSLLIELGIEKEISAFSYQLGEWVYLEEDCDLSLFLKTINEKGVKVEFSDHFAKTQSKVRSYQSFRSNTAQQVKP
;
A
#
# COMPACT_ATOMS: atom_id res chain seq x y z
N MET A 1 -7.04 -9.53 10.14
CA MET A 1 -6.63 -9.61 8.72
C MET A 1 -5.13 -9.66 8.67
N LYS A 2 -4.55 -10.59 7.90
CA LYS A 2 -3.09 -10.73 7.79
C LYS A 2 -2.56 -9.92 6.61
N ILE A 3 -1.61 -9.02 6.85
CA ILE A 3 -0.96 -8.19 5.84
C ILE A 3 0.53 -8.53 5.82
N LYS A 4 1.09 -8.69 4.62
CA LYS A 4 2.52 -8.94 4.48
C LYS A 4 3.26 -7.61 4.50
N PHE A 5 4.15 -7.44 5.47
CA PHE A 5 5.06 -6.31 5.56
C PHE A 5 6.42 -6.73 5.01
N LEU A 6 6.93 -5.96 4.03
CA LEU A 6 8.21 -6.19 3.37
C LEU A 6 9.10 -5.03 3.72
N ALA A 7 10.29 -5.27 4.27
CA ALA A 7 11.23 -4.20 4.55
C ALA A 7 12.63 -4.57 4.10
N ASP A 8 13.39 -3.56 3.70
CA ASP A 8 14.84 -3.63 3.51
C ASP A 8 15.53 -2.62 4.44
N PRO A 9 16.88 -2.55 4.46
CA PRO A 9 17.58 -1.64 5.36
C PRO A 9 17.28 -0.14 5.14
N GLY A 10 16.56 0.22 4.06
CA GLY A 10 16.20 1.61 3.78
C GLY A 10 14.73 1.94 4.06
N HIS A 11 13.79 1.08 3.65
CA HIS A 11 12.35 1.32 3.80
C HIS A 11 11.53 0.03 3.91
N GLY A 12 10.31 0.19 4.43
CA GLY A 12 9.25 -0.80 4.57
C GLY A 12 8.05 -0.52 3.67
N TRP A 13 7.34 -1.59 3.32
CA TRP A 13 6.10 -1.55 2.56
C TRP A 13 5.09 -2.59 3.03
N ALA A 14 3.82 -2.19 3.18
CA ALA A 14 2.73 -3.12 3.42
C ALA A 14 2.04 -3.54 2.12
N LYS A 15 1.97 -4.85 1.86
CA LYS A 15 1.28 -5.39 0.68
C LYS A 15 -0.22 -5.53 0.93
N VAL A 16 -1.01 -4.70 0.27
CA VAL A 16 -2.48 -4.68 0.34
C VAL A 16 -3.12 -4.79 -1.04
N LYS A 17 -4.39 -5.18 -1.10
CA LYS A 17 -5.14 -5.16 -2.37
C LYS A 17 -5.57 -3.74 -2.71
N ARG A 18 -5.49 -3.36 -3.98
CA ARG A 18 -6.02 -2.08 -4.46
C ARG A 18 -7.52 -1.92 -4.16
N SER A 19 -8.30 -3.00 -4.33
CA SER A 19 -9.74 -2.99 -4.01
C SER A 19 -10.01 -2.58 -2.57
N LEU A 20 -9.16 -3.01 -1.62
CA LEU A 20 -9.33 -2.64 -0.22
C LEU A 20 -9.11 -1.12 -0.03
N LEU A 21 -8.16 -0.51 -0.73
CA LEU A 21 -7.94 0.93 -0.67
C LEU A 21 -9.13 1.71 -1.25
N ILE A 22 -9.76 1.17 -2.28
CA ILE A 22 -11.00 1.71 -2.87
C ILE A 22 -12.16 1.59 -1.87
N GLU A 23 -12.32 0.42 -1.24
CA GLU A 23 -13.35 0.17 -0.22
C GLU A 23 -13.16 1.05 1.03
N LEU A 24 -11.92 1.35 1.39
CA LEU A 24 -11.57 2.28 2.47
C LEU A 24 -11.75 3.75 2.07
N GLY A 25 -11.86 4.05 0.77
CA GLY A 25 -12.00 5.42 0.26
C GLY A 25 -10.69 6.20 0.18
N ILE A 26 -9.56 5.59 0.53
CA ILE A 26 -8.25 6.25 0.65
C ILE A 26 -7.36 6.09 -0.59
N GLU A 27 -7.84 5.39 -1.64
CA GLU A 27 -7.05 5.13 -2.87
C GLU A 27 -6.43 6.42 -3.45
N LYS A 28 -7.17 7.54 -3.39
CA LYS A 28 -6.72 8.83 -3.93
C LYS A 28 -5.74 9.57 -3.03
N GLU A 29 -5.67 9.20 -1.76
CA GLU A 29 -4.77 9.79 -0.77
C GLU A 29 -3.40 9.08 -0.74
N ILE A 30 -3.32 7.86 -1.30
CA ILE A 30 -2.07 7.14 -1.41
C ILE A 30 -1.10 7.87 -2.35
N SER A 31 0.09 8.12 -1.83
CA SER A 31 1.15 8.84 -2.51
C SER A 31 1.80 8.03 -3.64
N ALA A 32 2.54 8.71 -4.51
CA ALA A 32 3.35 8.06 -5.54
C ALA A 32 4.63 7.41 -5.00
N PHE A 33 4.94 7.54 -3.70
CA PHE A 33 6.05 6.84 -3.04
C PHE A 33 5.72 5.37 -2.77
N SER A 34 4.44 5.05 -2.67
CA SER A 34 3.96 3.67 -2.72
C SER A 34 4.17 3.05 -4.11
N TYR A 35 4.19 1.72 -4.18
CA TYR A 35 4.38 0.98 -5.43
C TYR A 35 3.17 0.10 -5.76
N GLN A 36 3.04 -0.32 -7.02
CA GLN A 36 1.96 -1.20 -7.50
C GLN A 36 2.48 -2.34 -8.38
N LEU A 37 1.84 -3.49 -8.27
CA LEU A 37 2.06 -4.64 -9.16
C LEU A 37 0.75 -5.43 -9.32
N GLY A 38 0.15 -5.32 -10.50
CA GLY A 38 -1.16 -5.92 -10.78
C GLY A 38 -2.23 -5.36 -9.85
N GLU A 39 -2.88 -6.23 -9.09
CA GLU A 39 -3.94 -5.87 -8.12
C GLU A 39 -3.39 -5.47 -6.74
N TRP A 40 -2.07 -5.56 -6.54
CA TRP A 40 -1.42 -5.31 -5.25
C TRP A 40 -0.81 -3.92 -5.22
N VAL A 41 -0.93 -3.28 -4.06
CA VAL A 41 -0.29 -2.02 -3.71
C VAL A 41 0.62 -2.26 -2.52
N TYR A 42 1.80 -1.66 -2.59
CA TYR A 42 2.86 -1.75 -1.60
C TYR A 42 2.96 -0.37 -0.95
N LEU A 43 2.24 -0.19 0.15
CA LEU A 43 2.13 1.08 0.85
C LEU A 43 3.43 1.41 1.56
N GLU A 44 4.01 2.55 1.23
CA GLU A 44 5.20 3.09 1.90
C GLU A 44 4.92 3.32 3.41
N GLU A 45 5.89 2.98 4.27
CA GLU A 45 5.69 2.91 5.73
C GLU A 45 5.54 4.27 6.40
N ASP A 46 6.27 5.29 5.93
CA ASP A 46 6.35 6.61 6.57
C ASP A 46 5.05 7.39 6.44
N CYS A 47 4.40 7.32 5.28
CA CYS A 47 3.20 8.11 4.98
C CYS A 47 1.94 7.25 4.77
N ASP A 48 1.99 6.33 3.81
CA ASP A 48 0.78 5.69 3.27
C ASP A 48 0.27 4.54 4.16
N LEU A 49 1.18 3.81 4.81
CA LEU A 49 0.82 2.74 5.74
C LEU A 49 0.11 3.27 6.99
N SER A 50 0.59 4.39 7.52
CA SER A 50 0.00 5.04 8.69
C SER A 50 -1.44 5.47 8.41
N LEU A 51 -1.71 6.03 7.22
CA LEU A 51 -3.06 6.37 6.77
C LEU A 51 -3.95 5.12 6.69
N PHE A 52 -3.47 4.07 6.03
CA PHE A 52 -4.20 2.81 5.91
C PHE A 52 -4.55 2.20 7.27
N LEU A 53 -3.59 2.14 8.19
CA LEU A 53 -3.77 1.58 9.52
C LEU A 53 -4.81 2.35 10.34
N LYS A 54 -4.80 3.68 10.24
CA LYS A 54 -5.82 4.52 10.88
C LYS A 54 -7.21 4.18 10.34
N THR A 55 -7.40 4.23 9.01
CA THR A 55 -8.72 4.03 8.40
C THR A 55 -9.27 2.61 8.61
N ILE A 56 -8.42 1.59 8.53
CA ILE A 56 -8.87 0.20 8.75
C ILE A 56 -9.21 -0.08 10.22
N ASN A 57 -8.50 0.57 11.16
CA ASN A 57 -8.80 0.50 12.59
C ASN A 57 -10.13 1.19 12.91
N GLU A 58 -10.43 2.33 12.30
CA GLU A 58 -11.72 3.03 12.41
C GLU A 58 -12.89 2.16 11.92
N LYS A 59 -12.65 1.27 10.94
CA LYS A 59 -13.63 0.26 10.51
C LYS A 59 -13.74 -0.96 11.45
N GLY A 60 -13.02 -0.97 12.57
CA GLY A 60 -13.02 -2.06 13.55
C GLY A 60 -12.27 -3.32 13.10
N VAL A 61 -11.48 -3.23 12.03
CA VAL A 61 -10.75 -4.38 11.48
C VAL A 61 -9.35 -4.42 12.07
N LYS A 62 -9.04 -5.48 12.83
CA LYS A 62 -7.69 -5.72 13.34
C LYS A 62 -6.77 -6.22 12.23
N VAL A 63 -5.64 -5.54 12.06
CA VAL A 63 -4.56 -5.94 11.14
C VAL A 63 -3.47 -6.63 11.93
N GLU A 64 -3.00 -7.77 11.42
CA GLU A 64 -1.84 -8.49 11.90
C GLU A 64 -0.79 -8.48 10.79
N PHE A 65 0.42 -8.04 11.12
CA PHE A 65 1.52 -8.00 10.17
C PHE A 65 2.28 -9.33 10.12
N SER A 66 2.86 -9.59 8.96
CA SER A 66 3.82 -10.67 8.76
C SER A 66 5.05 -10.10 8.12
N ASP A 67 6.02 -9.85 8.98
CA ASP A 67 7.22 -9.13 8.63
C ASP A 67 8.17 -10.02 7.85
N HIS A 68 8.72 -9.44 6.78
CA HIS A 68 9.74 -10.05 5.98
C HIS A 68 10.82 -9.02 5.70
N PHE A 69 11.88 -9.08 6.51
CA PHE A 69 13.05 -8.23 6.40
C PHE A 69 14.07 -8.85 5.44
N ALA A 70 14.31 -8.20 4.32
CA ALA A 70 15.38 -8.53 3.40
C ALA A 70 16.70 -7.92 3.88
N LYS A 71 17.79 -8.68 3.83
CA LYS A 71 19.16 -8.17 4.11
C LYS A 71 19.70 -7.27 2.99
N THR A 72 18.99 -7.21 1.87
CA THR A 72 19.37 -6.50 0.64
C THR A 72 18.17 -5.71 0.12
N GLN A 73 18.39 -4.86 -0.89
CA GLN A 73 17.36 -4.05 -1.51
C GLN A 73 16.14 -4.88 -1.93
N SER A 74 14.94 -4.45 -1.53
CA SER A 74 13.70 -5.14 -1.85
C SER A 74 13.33 -4.98 -3.33
N LYS A 75 12.81 -6.04 -3.94
CA LYS A 75 12.25 -6.01 -5.31
C LYS A 75 11.10 -5.00 -5.47
N VAL A 76 10.46 -4.60 -4.37
CA VAL A 76 9.41 -3.58 -4.36
C VAL A 76 9.89 -2.28 -4.98
N ARG A 77 11.17 -1.92 -4.79
CA ARG A 77 11.77 -0.70 -5.36
C ARG A 77 11.83 -0.68 -6.88
N SER A 78 11.72 -1.83 -7.56
CA SER A 78 11.69 -1.89 -9.02
C SER A 78 10.27 -1.98 -9.58
N TYR A 79 9.24 -1.92 -8.74
CA TYR A 79 7.86 -1.90 -9.20
C TYR A 79 7.47 -0.51 -9.69
N GLN A 80 6.34 -0.44 -10.39
CA GLN A 80 5.81 0.84 -10.84
C GLN A 80 5.33 1.64 -9.63
N SER A 81 5.63 2.94 -9.56
CA SER A 81 5.02 3.84 -8.57
C SER A 81 3.50 3.78 -8.64
N PHE A 82 2.86 3.83 -7.49
CA PHE A 82 1.41 3.83 -7.37
C PHE A 82 0.84 5.06 -8.06
N ARG A 83 -0.18 4.84 -8.88
CA ARG A 83 -0.98 5.93 -9.46
C ARG A 83 -2.44 5.67 -9.14
N SER A 84 -2.99 6.54 -8.29
CA SER A 84 -4.43 6.61 -8.09
C SER A 84 -5.07 6.85 -9.45
N ASN A 85 -6.19 6.17 -9.71
CA ASN A 85 -6.87 6.30 -10.99
C ASN A 85 -7.67 7.61 -11.00
N THR A 86 -6.97 8.75 -11.02
CA THR A 86 -7.57 10.09 -11.08
C THR A 86 -8.02 10.45 -12.49
N ALA A 87 -7.84 9.56 -13.48
CA ALA A 87 -8.22 9.80 -14.86
C ALA A 87 -8.72 8.50 -15.51
N GLN A 88 -10.00 8.18 -15.36
CA GLN A 88 -10.78 7.40 -16.34
C GLN A 88 -12.30 7.41 -16.07
N GLN A 89 -12.89 8.60 -15.93
CA GLN A 89 -14.31 8.83 -16.27
C GLN A 89 -14.48 10.24 -16.85
N VAL A 90 -13.93 10.44 -18.04
CA VAL A 90 -14.50 11.36 -19.04
C VAL A 90 -14.47 10.59 -20.35
N LYS A 91 -15.51 9.78 -20.56
CA LYS A 91 -15.90 9.41 -21.92
C LYS A 91 -16.97 10.44 -22.34
N PRO A 92 -16.82 11.09 -23.51
CA PRO A 92 -17.89 11.91 -24.07
C PRO A 92 -19.12 11.06 -24.40
#